data_AF-A0A2V7X9H4-F1
#
_entry.id   AF-A0A2V7X9H4-F1
#
_cell.length_a   1.000
_cell.length_b   1.000
_cell.length_c   1.000
_cell.angle_alpha   90.00
_cell.angle_beta   90.00
_cell.angle_gamma   90.00
#
_symmetry.space_group_name_H-M   'P 1'
#
loop_
_entity.id
_entity.type
_entity.pdbx_description
1 polymer ?
#
loop_
_entity_poly.entity_id
_entity_poly.type
_entity_poly.pdbx_seq_one_letter_code
_entity_poly.pdbx_strand_id
1 'polypeptide(L)'
;MTVTMTEVIEVAKTGRSRCRTCRQAIDKGALRFGEEQPSAFSDEMQMAWHHLACAARKRPAQVREALSRFEGDIPGREEVEKSLSEAEETVPAYPYAERAPTGRSKCLHCAKPIDKGALRVAVEREVEVAGMTRAGAGYLHPGCAREFTGTEDLVARLRKNSRKLGDADREELERALSE
;
A
#
# COMPACT_ATOMS: atom_id res chain seq x y z
N MET A 1 -12.89 -10.92 -11.66
CA MET A 1 -11.91 -10.66 -12.73
C MET A 1 -11.02 -9.54 -12.23
N THR A 2 -9.82 -9.87 -11.74
CA THR A 2 -8.83 -8.88 -11.30
C THR A 2 -8.40 -8.08 -12.52
N VAL A 3 -8.77 -6.81 -12.60
CA VAL A 3 -8.21 -5.92 -13.61
C VAL A 3 -6.75 -5.71 -13.22
N THR A 4 -5.84 -6.46 -13.84
CA THR A 4 -4.41 -6.18 -13.78
C THR A 4 -4.22 -4.85 -14.51
N MET A 5 -4.19 -3.76 -13.74
CA MET A 5 -3.87 -2.43 -14.25
C MET A 5 -2.47 -2.48 -14.87
N THR A 6 -2.32 -2.02 -16.11
CA THR A 6 -1.03 -2.09 -16.80
C THR A 6 -0.09 -1.02 -16.25
N GLU A 7 1.08 -1.41 -15.76
CA GLU A 7 2.16 -0.50 -15.40
C GLU A 7 3.29 -0.56 -16.41
N VAL A 8 3.85 0.60 -16.76
CA VAL A 8 4.90 0.72 -17.77
C VAL A 8 5.96 1.75 -17.37
N ILE A 9 7.22 1.43 -17.64
CA ILE A 9 8.31 2.41 -17.62
C ILE A 9 8.73 2.64 -19.06
N GLU A 10 8.76 3.90 -19.49
CA GLU A 10 9.22 4.26 -20.82
C GLU A 10 9.96 5.60 -20.83
N VAL A 11 10.70 5.84 -21.91
CA VAL A 11 11.28 7.15 -22.22
C VAL A 11 10.16 8.08 -22.70
N ALA A 12 10.06 9.26 -22.09
CA ALA A 12 9.06 10.25 -22.43
C ALA A 12 9.19 10.72 -23.88
N LYS A 13 8.24 10.33 -24.73
CA LYS A 13 8.21 10.68 -26.17
C LYS A 13 8.08 12.18 -26.41
N THR A 14 7.44 12.90 -25.49
CA THR A 14 7.24 14.35 -25.53
C THR A 14 7.33 14.95 -24.12
N GLY A 15 7.62 16.24 -24.01
CA GLY A 15 7.65 16.98 -22.73
C GLY A 15 6.28 17.46 -22.23
N ARG A 16 5.18 16.96 -22.79
CA ARG A 16 3.81 17.46 -22.50
C ARG A 16 3.16 16.79 -21.29
N SER A 17 3.68 15.65 -20.85
CA SER A 17 3.15 14.97 -19.66
C SER A 17 3.54 15.72 -18.39
N ARG A 18 2.61 15.79 -17.42
CA ARG A 18 2.88 16.31 -16.08
C ARG A 18 2.81 15.17 -15.07
N CYS A 19 3.76 15.15 -14.14
CA CYS A 19 3.79 14.16 -13.07
C CYS A 19 2.57 14.31 -12.17
N ARG A 20 1.77 13.25 -12.00
CA ARG A 20 0.59 13.24 -11.13
C ARG A 20 0.91 13.37 -9.63
N THR A 21 2.17 13.15 -9.23
CA THR A 21 2.63 13.32 -7.84
C THR A 21 3.01 14.77 -7.52
N CYS A 22 4.02 15.32 -8.21
CA CYS A 22 4.55 16.66 -7.90
C CYS A 22 3.96 17.78 -8.77
N ARG A 23 3.14 17.44 -9.77
CA ARG A 23 2.50 18.37 -10.72
C ARG A 23 3.48 19.13 -11.64
N GLN A 24 4.77 18.80 -11.64
CA GLN A 24 5.75 19.37 -12.56
C GLN A 24 5.73 18.66 -13.93
N ALA A 25 6.23 19.32 -14.98
CA ALA A 25 6.39 18.72 -16.30
C ALA A 25 7.43 17.59 -16.25
N ILE A 26 7.26 16.59 -17.12
CA ILE A 26 8.21 15.51 -17.35
C ILE A 26 8.89 15.77 -18.68
N ASP A 27 10.20 15.93 -18.67
CA ASP A 27 10.97 16.30 -19.86
C ASP A 27 10.97 15.20 -20.92
N LYS A 28 11.01 15.61 -22.20
CA LYS A 28 11.21 14.68 -23.32
C LYS A 28 12.55 13.95 -23.13
N GLY A 29 12.56 12.63 -23.27
CA GLY A 29 13.76 11.81 -23.09
C GLY A 29 14.00 11.34 -21.65
N ALA A 30 13.26 11.85 -20.66
CA ALA A 30 13.34 11.35 -19.29
C ALA A 30 12.58 10.01 -19.15
N LEU A 31 13.06 9.10 -18.30
CA LEU A 31 12.27 7.94 -17.90
C LEU A 31 11.08 8.37 -17.05
N ARG A 32 9.92 7.82 -17.39
CA ARG A 32 8.66 8.04 -16.67
C ARG A 32 7.96 6.74 -16.39
N PHE A 33 7.27 6.70 -15.26
CA PHE A 33 6.39 5.61 -14.88
C PHE A 33 4.95 5.97 -15.27
N GLY A 34 4.26 5.05 -15.92
CA GLY A 34 2.85 5.12 -16.25
C GLY A 34 2.10 3.98 -15.58
N GLU A 35 0.91 4.29 -15.05
CA GLU A 35 -0.07 3.28 -14.71
C GLU A 35 -1.45 3.65 -15.27
N GLU A 36 -2.22 2.64 -15.63
CA GLU A 36 -3.60 2.85 -16.05
C GLU A 36 -4.47 3.25 -14.85
N GLN A 37 -5.23 4.33 -15.04
CA GLN A 37 -6.22 4.80 -14.08
C GLN A 37 -7.52 5.15 -14.80
N PRO A 38 -8.68 5.03 -14.13
CA PRO A 38 -9.93 5.53 -14.68
C PRO A 38 -9.83 7.01 -15.06
N SER A 39 -10.43 7.37 -16.19
CA SER A 39 -10.61 8.76 -16.55
C SER A 39 -11.67 9.42 -15.67
N ALA A 40 -11.43 10.69 -15.29
CA ALA A 40 -12.44 11.49 -14.59
C ALA A 40 -13.48 12.09 -15.56
N PHE A 41 -13.23 11.98 -16.86
CA PHE A 41 -14.00 12.65 -17.92
C PHE A 41 -14.57 11.68 -18.96
N SER A 42 -14.22 10.40 -18.87
CA SER A 42 -14.68 9.35 -19.79
C SER A 42 -14.70 8.02 -19.06
N ASP A 43 -15.41 7.04 -19.65
CA ASP A 43 -15.43 5.66 -19.15
C ASP A 43 -14.19 4.85 -19.61
N GLU A 44 -13.22 5.51 -20.24
CA GLU A 44 -11.98 4.91 -20.72
C GLU A 44 -10.88 5.00 -19.66
N MET A 45 -9.96 4.03 -19.69
CA MET A 45 -8.73 4.08 -18.91
C MET A 45 -7.75 5.08 -19.55
N GLN A 46 -7.01 5.79 -18.71
CA GLN A 46 -5.97 6.73 -19.13
C GLN A 46 -4.65 6.42 -18.43
N MET A 47 -3.55 6.76 -19.09
CA MET A 47 -2.22 6.62 -18.50
C MET A 47 -1.91 7.79 -17.57
N ALA A 48 -1.76 7.51 -16.28
CA ALA A 48 -1.31 8.45 -15.27
C ALA A 48 0.22 8.46 -15.22
N TRP A 49 0.83 9.50 -15.79
CA TRP A 49 2.29 9.64 -15.83
C TRP A 49 2.88 10.23 -14.56
N HIS A 50 4.02 9.71 -14.16
CA HIS A 50 4.82 10.15 -13.02
C HIS A 50 6.30 10.22 -13.39
N HIS A 51 7.07 11.13 -12.77
CA HIS A 51 8.52 10.94 -12.71
C HIS A 51 8.82 9.61 -12.05
N LEU A 52 9.83 8.88 -12.54
CA LEU A 52 10.19 7.57 -11.99
C LEU A 52 10.45 7.64 -10.48
N ALA A 53 11.26 8.61 -10.02
CA ALA A 53 11.53 8.82 -8.60
C ALA A 53 10.27 9.20 -7.77
N CYS A 54 9.35 9.96 -8.35
CA CYS A 54 8.09 10.30 -7.69
C CYS A 54 7.16 9.08 -7.56
N ALA A 55 7.16 8.20 -8.55
CA ALA A 55 6.43 6.94 -8.49
C ALA A 55 7.07 6.00 -7.46
N ALA A 56 8.41 5.86 -7.45
CA ALA A 56 9.12 5.00 -6.50
C ALA A 56 8.74 5.29 -5.04
N ARG A 57 8.60 6.57 -4.67
CA ARG A 57 8.19 6.98 -3.31
C ARG A 57 6.71 6.78 -2.99
N LYS A 58 5.83 6.71 -3.99
CA LYS A 58 4.36 6.70 -3.78
C LYS A 58 3.70 5.38 -4.15
N ARG A 59 4.36 4.58 -4.99
CA ARG A 59 3.85 3.38 -5.64
C ARG A 59 4.97 2.33 -5.75
N PRO A 60 5.66 2.00 -4.63
CA PRO A 60 6.87 1.18 -4.70
C PRO A 60 6.62 -0.20 -5.31
N ALA A 61 5.50 -0.84 -4.98
CA ALA A 61 5.13 -2.15 -5.50
C ALA A 61 4.94 -2.15 -7.03
N GLN A 62 4.16 -1.19 -7.54
CA GLN A 62 3.89 -1.06 -8.97
C GLN A 62 5.15 -0.71 -9.76
N VAL A 63 6.00 0.16 -9.20
CA VAL A 63 7.28 0.52 -9.83
C VAL A 63 8.21 -0.68 -9.87
N ARG A 64 8.27 -1.51 -8.82
CA ARG A 64 9.04 -2.76 -8.87
C ARG A 64 8.58 -3.71 -9.95
N GLU A 65 7.27 -3.88 -10.09
CA GLU A 65 6.71 -4.74 -11.12
C GLU A 65 7.04 -4.22 -12.52
N ALA A 66 6.94 -2.91 -12.74
CA ALA A 66 7.32 -2.33 -14.02
C ALA A 66 8.84 -2.41 -14.27
N LEU A 67 9.68 -2.26 -13.23
CA LEU A 67 11.13 -2.38 -13.31
C LEU A 67 11.59 -3.80 -13.65
N SER A 68 10.90 -4.84 -13.15
CA SER A 68 11.24 -6.24 -13.45
C SER A 68 11.05 -6.59 -14.93
N ARG A 69 10.18 -5.84 -15.62
CA ARG A 69 9.86 -5.99 -17.05
C ARG A 69 10.61 -4.99 -17.94
N PHE A 70 11.24 -3.97 -17.35
CA PHE A 70 11.90 -2.91 -18.10
C PHE A 70 13.31 -3.32 -18.52
N GLU A 71 13.57 -3.29 -19.82
CA GLU A 71 14.89 -3.52 -20.40
C GLU A 71 15.52 -2.18 -20.79
N GLY A 72 16.64 -1.83 -20.18
CA GLY A 72 17.38 -0.61 -20.51
C GLY A 72 18.14 -0.03 -19.33
N ASP A 73 18.89 1.03 -19.61
CA ASP A 73 19.57 1.80 -18.56
C ASP A 73 18.56 2.67 -17.80
N ILE A 74 18.80 2.82 -16.50
CA ILE A 74 17.97 3.61 -15.60
C ILE A 74 18.83 4.74 -15.02
N PRO A 75 18.74 5.95 -15.58
CA PRO A 75 19.42 7.11 -15.02
C PRO A 75 19.01 7.30 -13.56
N GLY A 76 19.99 7.36 -12.66
CA GLY A 76 19.74 7.50 -11.22
C GLY A 76 19.15 6.25 -10.57
N ARG A 77 19.42 5.05 -11.10
CA ARG A 77 18.99 3.76 -10.55
C ARG A 77 19.15 3.67 -9.02
N GLU A 78 20.29 4.07 -8.50
CA GLU A 78 20.57 4.04 -7.06
C GLU A 78 19.57 4.88 -6.25
N GLU A 79 19.21 6.08 -6.73
CA GLU A 79 18.23 6.94 -6.05
C GLU A 79 16.81 6.36 -6.13
N VAL A 80 16.47 5.71 -7.25
CA VAL A 80 15.20 5.01 -7.44
C VAL A 80 15.12 3.82 -6.48
N GLU A 81 16.15 2.98 -6.43
CA GLU A 81 16.22 1.80 -5.55
C GLU A 81 16.20 2.21 -4.07
N LYS A 82 16.92 3.27 -3.70
CA LYS A 82 16.84 3.87 -2.37
C LYS A 82 15.41 4.31 -2.04
N SER A 83 14.78 5.07 -2.93
CA SER A 83 13.39 5.54 -2.75
C SER A 83 12.41 4.38 -2.59
N LEU A 84 12.60 3.27 -3.31
CA LEU A 84 11.78 2.06 -3.17
C LEU A 84 11.97 1.42 -1.79
N SER A 85 13.23 1.24 -1.37
CA SER A 85 13.54 0.64 -0.06
C SER A 85 12.97 1.45 1.11
N GLU A 86 13.13 2.78 1.08
CA GLU A 86 12.59 3.67 2.10
C GLU A 86 11.06 3.65 2.10
N ALA A 87 10.42 3.69 0.92
CA ALA A 87 8.98 3.64 0.83
C ALA A 87 8.42 2.33 1.40
N GLU A 88 9.06 1.20 1.13
CA GLU A 88 8.61 -0.10 1.64
C GLU A 88 8.82 -0.30 3.12
N GLU A 89 9.87 0.30 3.69
CA GLU A 89 10.04 0.27 5.13
C GLU A 89 8.86 0.96 5.85
N THR A 90 8.26 1.98 5.20
CA THR A 90 7.08 2.68 5.71
C THR A 90 5.75 1.99 5.45
N VAL A 91 5.67 1.08 4.47
CA VAL A 91 4.45 0.31 4.19
C VAL A 91 4.35 -0.82 5.22
N PRO A 92 3.32 -0.85 6.08
CA PRO A 92 3.20 -1.90 7.07
C PRO A 92 2.87 -3.22 6.38
N ALA A 93 3.63 -4.26 6.70
CA ALA A 93 3.31 -5.62 6.29
C ALA A 93 2.06 -6.09 7.04
N TYR A 94 1.07 -6.63 6.32
CA TYR A 94 -0.13 -7.17 6.94
C TYR A 94 0.04 -8.66 7.34
N PRO A 95 -0.69 -9.13 8.35
CA PRO A 95 -1.39 -8.32 9.35
C PRO A 95 -0.39 -7.68 10.31
N TYR A 96 -0.77 -6.57 10.92
CA TYR A 96 -0.04 -5.95 12.02
C TYR A 96 -1.04 -5.50 13.10
N ALA A 97 -0.56 -5.26 14.31
CA ALA A 97 -1.36 -4.73 15.41
C ALA A 97 -0.85 -3.34 15.82
N GLU A 98 -1.78 -2.51 16.28
CA GLU A 98 -1.51 -1.19 16.82
C GLU A 98 -2.57 -0.80 17.85
N ARG A 99 -2.28 0.22 18.66
CA ARG A 99 -3.32 0.91 19.42
C ARG A 99 -4.12 1.81 18.49
N ALA A 100 -5.44 1.75 18.60
CA ALA A 100 -6.34 2.55 17.76
C ALA A 100 -6.10 4.07 18.03
N PRO A 101 -5.64 4.85 17.05
CA PRO A 101 -5.40 6.28 17.25
C PRO A 101 -6.72 7.06 17.44
N THR A 102 -7.83 6.50 16.97
CA THR A 102 -9.19 7.06 17.03
C THR A 102 -10.21 5.93 17.21
N GLY A 103 -11.38 6.25 17.76
CA GLY A 103 -12.48 5.28 17.96
C GLY A 103 -13.41 5.11 16.75
N ARG A 104 -12.97 5.50 15.55
CA ARG A 104 -13.82 5.51 14.34
C ARG A 104 -13.85 4.18 13.58
N SER A 105 -12.95 3.25 13.92
CA SER A 105 -12.88 1.94 13.28
C SER A 105 -13.95 1.00 13.84
N LYS A 106 -14.47 0.13 12.97
CA LYS A 106 -15.33 -1.00 13.34
C LYS A 106 -14.62 -2.30 12.99
N CYS A 107 -14.82 -3.31 13.82
CA CYS A 107 -14.29 -4.65 13.57
C CYS A 107 -14.95 -5.26 12.33
N LEU A 108 -14.16 -5.78 11.39
CA LEU A 108 -14.68 -6.40 10.16
C LEU A 108 -15.45 -7.69 10.40
N HIS A 109 -15.17 -8.39 11.51
CA HIS A 109 -15.79 -9.67 11.83
C HIS A 109 -17.15 -9.47 12.55
N CYS A 110 -17.17 -8.73 13.65
CA CYS A 110 -18.37 -8.57 14.49
C CYS A 110 -19.12 -7.24 14.29
N ALA A 111 -18.63 -6.36 13.41
CA ALA A 111 -19.17 -5.01 13.14
C ALA A 111 -19.20 -4.02 14.33
N LYS A 112 -18.78 -4.44 15.53
CA LYS A 112 -18.75 -3.58 16.73
C LYS A 112 -17.65 -2.51 16.62
N PRO A 113 -17.84 -1.34 17.27
CA PRO A 113 -16.81 -0.31 17.37
C PRO A 113 -15.52 -0.82 18.01
N ILE A 114 -14.40 -0.21 17.62
CA ILE A 114 -13.10 -0.38 18.28
C ILE A 114 -12.75 0.96 18.90
N ASP A 115 -12.62 0.98 20.23
CA ASP A 115 -12.38 2.20 20.99
C ASP A 115 -10.99 2.79 20.75
N LYS A 116 -10.87 4.11 20.93
CA LYS A 116 -9.58 4.79 20.90
C LYS A 116 -8.66 4.21 21.99
N GLY A 117 -7.42 3.90 21.63
CA GLY A 117 -6.42 3.34 22.54
C GLY A 117 -6.47 1.81 22.68
N ALA A 118 -7.58 1.17 22.29
CA ALA A 118 -7.70 -0.28 22.29
C ALA A 118 -6.78 -0.91 21.22
N LEU A 119 -6.28 -2.11 21.50
CA LEU A 119 -5.55 -2.90 20.51
C LEU A 119 -6.49 -3.31 19.38
N ARG A 120 -5.98 -3.20 18.15
CA ARG A 120 -6.66 -3.69 16.95
C ARG A 120 -5.67 -4.35 16.02
N VAL A 121 -6.14 -5.38 15.31
CA VAL A 121 -5.40 -6.04 14.25
C VAL A 121 -5.83 -5.43 12.92
N ALA A 122 -4.86 -4.92 12.18
CA ALA A 122 -5.02 -4.48 10.81
C ALA A 122 -4.74 -5.65 9.86
N VAL A 123 -5.67 -5.91 8.95
CA VAL A 123 -5.55 -6.87 7.85
C VAL A 123 -5.64 -6.12 6.52
N GLU A 124 -5.06 -6.68 5.47
CA GLU A 124 -5.26 -6.15 4.13
C GLU A 124 -6.69 -6.43 3.68
N ARG A 125 -7.35 -5.42 3.12
CA ARG A 125 -8.62 -5.56 2.43
C ARG A 125 -8.62 -4.74 1.16
N GLU A 126 -9.39 -5.19 0.19
CA GLU A 126 -9.70 -4.38 -0.98
C GLU A 126 -10.82 -3.40 -0.66
N VAL A 127 -10.65 -2.14 -1.07
CA VAL A 127 -11.64 -1.08 -0.93
C VAL A 127 -11.81 -0.40 -2.27
N GLU A 128 -13.05 -0.29 -2.71
CA GLU A 128 -13.40 0.45 -3.91
C GLU A 128 -13.57 1.93 -3.56
N VAL A 129 -12.76 2.79 -4.19
CA VAL A 129 -12.79 4.23 -4.00
C VAL A 129 -12.86 4.89 -5.37
N ALA A 130 -14.00 5.52 -5.68
CA ALA A 130 -14.26 6.15 -6.97
C ALA A 130 -14.01 5.21 -8.16
N GLY A 131 -14.58 3.99 -8.11
CA GLY A 131 -14.41 2.96 -9.15
C GLY A 131 -13.02 2.33 -9.23
N MET A 132 -12.11 2.65 -8.30
CA MET A 132 -10.78 2.04 -8.22
C MET A 132 -10.72 1.10 -7.02
N THR A 133 -10.37 -0.16 -7.27
CA THR A 133 -10.00 -1.10 -6.20
C THR A 133 -8.63 -0.75 -5.66
N ARG A 134 -8.51 -0.56 -4.35
CA ARG A 134 -7.24 -0.30 -3.66
C ARG A 134 -7.09 -1.21 -2.47
N ALA A 135 -5.88 -1.70 -2.23
CA ALA A 135 -5.54 -2.33 -0.95
C ALA A 135 -5.55 -1.27 0.16
N GLY A 136 -6.17 -1.59 1.28
CA GLY A 136 -6.24 -0.74 2.47
C GLY A 136 -6.36 -1.56 3.74
N ALA A 137 -6.22 -0.89 4.89
CA ALA A 137 -6.38 -1.56 6.18
C ALA A 137 -7.86 -1.81 6.49
N GLY A 138 -8.19 -3.06 6.77
CA GLY A 138 -9.35 -3.48 7.54
C GLY A 138 -8.96 -3.70 8.99
N TYR A 139 -9.85 -3.42 9.95
CA TYR A 139 -9.52 -3.54 11.37
C TYR A 139 -10.38 -4.60 12.06
N LEU A 140 -9.78 -5.33 13.00
CA LEU A 140 -10.39 -6.39 13.78
C LEU A 140 -10.04 -6.18 15.27
N HIS A 141 -10.93 -6.59 16.17
CA HIS A 141 -10.51 -6.86 17.55
C HIS A 141 -9.50 -8.02 17.57
N PRO A 142 -8.56 -8.08 18.53
CA PRO A 142 -7.62 -9.19 18.63
C PRO A 142 -8.29 -10.57 18.63
N GLY A 143 -9.26 -10.83 19.52
CA GLY A 143 -9.97 -12.12 19.56
C GLY A 143 -10.70 -12.47 18.26
N CYS A 144 -11.31 -11.48 17.59
CA CYS A 144 -11.95 -11.68 16.29
C CYS A 144 -10.97 -11.96 15.14
N ALA A 145 -9.68 -11.62 15.29
CA ALA A 145 -8.73 -11.71 14.19
C ALA A 145 -8.39 -13.16 13.82
N ARG A 146 -8.35 -14.07 14.80
CA ARG A 146 -8.10 -15.50 14.54
C ARG A 146 -9.20 -16.10 13.70
N GLU A 147 -10.46 -15.90 14.10
CA GLU A 147 -11.62 -16.44 13.39
C GLU A 147 -11.75 -15.83 12.00
N PHE A 148 -11.50 -14.53 11.86
CA PHE A 148 -11.61 -13.84 10.57
C PHE A 148 -10.55 -14.26 9.56
N THR A 149 -9.29 -14.40 9.99
CA THR A 149 -8.19 -14.71 9.08
C THR A 149 -8.10 -16.20 8.77
N GLY A 150 -8.47 -17.07 9.71
CA GLY A 150 -8.36 -18.52 9.56
C GLY A 150 -6.92 -19.03 9.45
N THR A 151 -5.91 -18.19 9.70
CA THR A 151 -4.50 -18.55 9.52
C THR A 151 -3.84 -18.90 10.86
N GLU A 152 -3.21 -20.08 10.93
CA GLU A 152 -2.50 -20.55 12.13
C GLU A 152 -1.25 -19.72 12.44
N ASP A 153 -0.66 -19.05 11.43
CA ASP A 153 0.54 -18.23 11.56
C ASP A 153 0.27 -16.77 11.97
N LEU A 154 -0.99 -16.41 12.27
CA LEU A 154 -1.41 -15.04 12.60
C LEU A 154 -0.52 -14.42 13.69
N VAL A 155 -0.31 -15.14 14.79
CA VAL A 155 0.50 -14.63 15.93
C VAL A 155 1.94 -14.36 15.50
N ALA A 156 2.56 -15.27 14.75
CA ALA A 156 3.93 -15.11 14.28
C ALA A 156 4.06 -13.90 13.36
N ARG A 157 3.10 -13.70 12.45
CA ARG A 157 3.04 -12.53 11.57
C ARG A 157 2.84 -11.23 12.35
N LEU A 158 1.93 -11.22 13.33
CA LEU A 158 1.70 -10.05 14.17
C LEU A 158 2.95 -9.66 14.98
N ARG A 159 3.68 -10.63 15.55
CA ARG A 159 4.95 -10.37 16.24
C ARG A 159 5.96 -9.69 15.32
N LYS A 160 6.12 -10.21 14.10
CA LYS A 160 7.06 -9.70 13.09
C LYS A 160 6.67 -8.31 12.56
N ASN A 161 5.39 -8.09 12.30
CA ASN A 161 4.92 -6.93 11.55
C ASN A 161 4.54 -5.73 12.44
N SER A 162 4.20 -5.95 13.71
CA SER A 162 3.76 -4.90 14.65
C SER A 162 4.94 -4.12 15.24
N ARG A 163 5.76 -3.50 14.39
CA ARG A 163 7.04 -2.87 14.76
C ARG A 163 6.92 -1.74 15.79
N LYS A 164 5.75 -1.14 15.92
CA LYS A 164 5.49 0.02 16.81
C LYS A 164 4.93 -0.33 18.19
N LEU A 165 4.64 -1.61 18.46
CA LEU A 165 4.16 -2.05 19.77
C LEU A 165 5.34 -2.28 20.72
N GLY A 166 5.25 -1.72 21.93
CA GLY A 166 6.13 -2.04 23.05
C GLY A 166 5.79 -3.39 23.68
N ASP A 167 6.64 -3.86 24.59
CA ASP A 167 6.54 -5.22 25.15
C ASP A 167 5.21 -5.48 25.88
N ALA A 168 4.75 -4.52 26.70
CA ALA A 168 3.46 -4.62 27.38
C ALA A 168 2.27 -4.75 26.42
N ASP A 169 2.30 -4.02 25.30
CA ASP A 169 1.26 -4.10 24.28
C ASP A 169 1.29 -5.46 23.54
N ARG A 170 2.47 -6.05 23.37
CA ARG A 170 2.63 -7.38 22.76
C ARG A 170 2.06 -8.47 23.66
N GLU A 171 2.35 -8.41 24.96
CA GLU A 171 1.77 -9.35 25.93
C GLU A 171 0.24 -9.23 26.02
N GLU A 172 -0.29 -7.99 26.04
CA GLU A 172 -1.73 -7.74 25.99
C GLU A 172 -2.36 -8.30 24.71
N LEU A 173 -1.72 -8.08 23.56
CA LEU A 173 -2.17 -8.60 22.27
C LEU A 173 -2.22 -10.13 22.24
N GLU A 174 -1.18 -10.80 22.73
CA GLU A 174 -1.11 -12.26 22.74
C GLU A 174 -2.16 -12.90 23.64
N ARG A 175 -2.41 -12.28 24.81
CA ARG A 175 -3.51 -12.68 25.68
C ARG A 175 -4.85 -12.51 24.98
N ALA A 176 -5.11 -11.34 24.40
CA ALA A 176 -6.38 -11.05 23.74
C ALA A 176 -6.59 -11.84 22.43
N LEU A 177 -5.54 -12.38 21.82
CA LEU A 177 -5.63 -13.31 20.70
C LEU A 177 -5.99 -14.72 21.16
N SER A 178 -5.75 -15.07 22.43
CA SER A 178 -5.95 -16.42 22.95
C SER A 178 -7.29 -16.61 23.67
N GLU A 179 -8.05 -15.52 23.79
CA GLU A 179 -9.44 -15.44 24.28
C GLU A 179 -10.44 -15.55 23.13
#